data_AF-A0AA88XCV9-F1
#
_entry.id   AF-A0AA88XCV9-F1
#
_cell.length_a   1.000
_cell.length_b   1.000
_cell.length_c   1.000
_cell.angle_alpha   90.00
_cell.angle_beta   90.00
_cell.angle_gamma   90.00
#
_symmetry.space_group_name_H-M   'P 1'
#
loop_
_entity.id
_entity.type
_entity.pdbx_description
1 polymer ?
#
loop_
_entity_poly.entity_id
_entity_poly.type
_entity_poly.pdbx_seq_one_letter_code
_entity_poly.pdbx_strand_id
1 'polypeptide(L)'
;MKEEIGPDYRCQHNAQARALTGTWVIEEVKMALEMGYVMDCIHEVWNFPQTSRTLFKDYIDTFLKIKQEASGFPPECDTVEKKAEFIKEVFRREGIRLGDVNKNPVLRTIAKMFLNCLWGKFGQRQQLTQNRYLSYRGELLELMQDDTKKVMHLELIQNQENDELDLILANFSENDDFVPPCNFGNVVIACYTTALARLKLYDALRRLDDRVLYFDTDSIIYVHDDHKWSPPILDSLRCWTDELGGKKITTFVSGGPKNYAYQLNDGSTVCKVKGMTLDYKTSQIINFETMKNMVLNQTDDDKVTVTYPSKIVRGKDHKLFSKGMTKDYRIVYDKRQILENLNTLPYGF
;
A
#
# COMPACT_ATOMS: atom_id res chain seq x y z
N MET A 1 -16.34 5.09 -25.58
CA MET A 1 -16.20 3.64 -25.84
C MET A 1 -14.71 3.35 -25.91
N LYS A 2 -14.17 2.54 -25.00
CA LYS A 2 -12.83 1.98 -25.19
C LYS A 2 -12.98 0.91 -26.27
N GLU A 3 -12.24 1.02 -27.37
CA GLU A 3 -12.25 -0.02 -28.40
C GLU A 3 -11.78 -1.34 -27.77
N GLU A 4 -12.50 -2.43 -28.03
CA GLU A 4 -12.07 -3.76 -27.60
C GLU A 4 -10.87 -4.18 -28.42
N ILE A 5 -9.74 -4.30 -27.74
CA ILE A 5 -8.46 -4.64 -28.34
C ILE A 5 -8.30 -6.16 -28.25
N GLY A 6 -8.27 -6.84 -29.40
CA GLY A 6 -8.01 -8.28 -29.47
C GLY A 6 -6.58 -8.66 -29.05
N PRO A 7 -6.31 -9.94 -28.71
CA PRO A 7 -4.98 -10.40 -28.27
C PRO A 7 -3.87 -10.21 -29.31
N ASP A 8 -4.22 -10.09 -30.60
CA ASP A 8 -3.29 -9.87 -31.70
C ASP A 8 -3.06 -8.40 -32.04
N TYR A 9 -3.70 -7.48 -31.30
CA TYR A 9 -3.49 -6.06 -31.53
C TYR A 9 -2.02 -5.70 -31.32
N ARG A 10 -1.57 -4.79 -32.17
CA ARG A 10 -0.26 -4.17 -32.09
C ARG A 10 -0.51 -2.67 -32.11
N CYS A 11 -0.07 -2.00 -31.05
CA CYS A 11 -0.12 -0.55 -30.96
C CYS A 11 0.48 0.11 -32.22
N GLN A 12 -0.33 0.90 -32.93
CA GLN A 12 0.09 1.62 -34.14
C GLN A 12 0.71 3.00 -33.87
N HIS A 13 0.85 3.37 -32.59
CA HIS A 13 1.51 4.62 -32.23
C HIS A 13 2.99 4.57 -32.62
N ASN A 14 3.50 5.69 -33.13
CA ASN A 14 4.92 5.83 -33.42
C ASN A 14 5.78 5.76 -32.14
N ALA A 15 7.10 5.63 -32.29
CA ALA A 15 8.00 5.50 -31.15
C ALA A 15 7.89 6.67 -30.15
N GLN A 16 7.72 7.90 -30.66
CA GLN A 16 7.62 9.10 -29.83
C GLN A 16 6.33 9.13 -29.00
N ALA A 17 5.20 8.70 -29.57
CA ALA A 17 3.93 8.59 -28.87
C ALA A 17 3.91 7.45 -27.83
N ARG A 18 4.84 6.49 -27.95
CA ARG A 18 5.06 5.42 -26.95
C ARG A 18 6.17 5.76 -25.95
N ALA A 19 6.86 6.90 -26.11
CA ALA A 19 7.91 7.30 -25.20
C ALA A 19 7.33 7.67 -23.83
N LEU A 20 7.99 7.20 -22.78
CA LEU A 20 7.66 7.56 -21.41
C LEU A 20 8.59 8.69 -20.96
N THR A 21 8.02 9.79 -20.47
CA THR A 21 8.77 10.89 -19.86
C THR A 21 8.43 10.96 -18.37
N GLY A 22 9.46 11.05 -17.53
CA GLY A 22 9.29 10.98 -16.09
C GLY A 22 10.63 10.99 -15.35
N THR A 23 10.55 10.77 -14.04
CA THR A 23 11.71 10.71 -13.15
C THR A 23 11.72 9.34 -12.48
N TRP A 24 12.85 8.64 -12.58
CA TRP A 24 13.01 7.28 -12.06
C TRP A 24 14.30 7.12 -11.29
N VAL A 25 14.32 6.14 -10.39
CA VAL A 25 15.56 5.65 -9.81
C VAL A 25 16.32 4.85 -10.87
N ILE A 26 17.64 5.05 -10.95
CA ILE A 26 18.47 4.46 -12.01
C ILE A 26 18.36 2.92 -12.08
N GLU A 27 18.12 2.24 -10.96
CA GLU A 27 17.95 0.78 -10.93
C GLU A 27 16.71 0.30 -11.72
N GLU A 28 15.62 1.08 -11.73
CA GLU A 28 14.45 0.75 -12.56
C GLU A 28 14.72 0.98 -14.04
N VAL A 29 15.50 2.02 -14.36
CA VAL A 29 15.93 2.30 -15.74
C VAL A 29 16.83 1.16 -16.25
N LYS A 30 17.79 0.70 -15.44
CA LYS A 30 18.64 -0.45 -15.79
C LYS A 30 17.80 -1.70 -16.07
N MET A 31 16.83 -2.00 -15.20
CA MET A 31 15.91 -3.12 -15.44
C MET A 31 15.11 -2.93 -16.74
N ALA A 32 14.61 -1.73 -17.03
CA ALA A 32 13.91 -1.47 -18.29
C ALA A 32 14.80 -1.71 -19.52
N LEU A 33 16.06 -1.26 -19.48
CA LEU A 33 17.04 -1.52 -20.54
C LEU A 33 17.30 -3.02 -20.73
N GLU A 34 17.42 -3.79 -19.63
CA GLU A 34 17.55 -5.25 -19.68
C GLU A 34 16.32 -5.91 -20.33
N MET A 35 15.13 -5.33 -20.18
CA MET A 35 13.89 -5.79 -20.81
C MET A 35 13.70 -5.30 -22.25
N GLY A 36 14.73 -4.65 -22.83
CA GLY A 36 14.74 -4.24 -24.24
C GLY A 36 14.14 -2.85 -24.51
N TYR A 37 13.85 -2.07 -23.48
CA TYR A 37 13.51 -0.65 -23.66
C TYR A 37 14.75 0.14 -24.11
N VAL A 38 14.53 1.24 -24.82
CA VAL A 38 15.59 2.14 -25.30
C VAL A 38 15.47 3.48 -24.60
N MET A 39 16.60 4.03 -24.16
CA MET A 39 16.69 5.36 -23.58
C MET A 39 16.82 6.40 -24.70
N ASP A 40 15.84 7.28 -24.80
CA ASP A 40 15.79 8.33 -25.84
C ASP A 40 16.56 9.59 -25.44
N CYS A 41 16.23 10.18 -24.28
CA CYS A 41 16.83 11.41 -23.79
C CYS A 41 17.01 11.39 -22.27
N ILE A 42 18.12 11.96 -21.78
CA ILE A 42 18.36 12.23 -20.35
C ILE A 42 18.34 13.74 -20.14
N HIS A 43 17.41 14.22 -19.32
CA HIS A 43 17.32 15.64 -18.98
C HIS A 43 18.22 16.02 -17.80
N GLU A 44 18.26 15.18 -16.77
CA GLU A 44 18.97 15.46 -15.52
C GLU A 44 19.35 14.15 -14.82
N VAL A 45 20.49 14.15 -14.13
CA VAL A 45 20.96 13.00 -13.33
C VAL A 45 21.42 13.48 -11.96
N TRP A 46 20.81 12.94 -10.91
CA TRP A 46 21.28 13.09 -9.54
C TRP A 46 22.21 11.93 -9.19
N ASN A 47 23.51 12.19 -9.18
CA ASN A 47 24.53 11.17 -8.92
C ASN A 47 24.98 11.19 -7.45
N PHE A 48 24.97 10.03 -6.82
CA PHE A 48 25.39 9.83 -5.42
C PHE A 48 26.55 8.83 -5.38
N PRO A 49 27.82 9.31 -5.45
CA PRO A 49 28.98 8.42 -5.59
C PRO A 49 29.26 7.61 -4.32
N GLN A 50 28.80 8.08 -3.16
CA GLN A 50 28.97 7.40 -1.89
C GLN A 50 27.78 6.48 -1.62
N THR A 51 28.06 5.25 -1.21
CA THR A 51 27.05 4.28 -0.82
C THR A 51 27.37 3.70 0.56
N SER A 52 26.33 3.31 1.29
CA SER A 52 26.47 2.65 2.59
C SER A 52 25.58 1.43 2.66
N ARG A 53 26.11 0.35 3.24
CA ARG A 53 25.36 -0.87 3.59
C ARG A 53 25.07 -0.99 5.08
N THR A 54 25.52 -0.01 5.87
CA THR A 54 25.49 -0.06 7.34
C THR A 54 24.64 1.03 7.96
N LEU A 55 24.29 2.08 7.21
CA LEU A 55 23.58 3.27 7.71
C LEU A 55 22.32 2.94 8.53
N PHE A 56 21.53 1.95 8.08
CA PHE A 56 20.29 1.52 8.75
C PHE A 56 20.41 0.15 9.43
N LYS A 57 21.58 -0.48 9.39
CA LYS A 57 21.75 -1.86 9.81
C LYS A 57 21.34 -2.04 11.28
N ASP A 58 21.92 -1.25 12.18
CA ASP A 58 21.67 -1.39 13.62
C ASP A 58 20.21 -1.10 13.98
N TYR A 59 19.57 -0.15 13.31
CA TYR A 59 18.14 0.14 13.48
C TYR A 59 17.29 -1.06 13.04
N ILE A 60 17.53 -1.59 11.84
CA ILE A 60 16.77 -2.72 11.31
C ILE A 60 17.01 -3.97 12.17
N ASP A 61 18.25 -4.26 12.54
CA ASP A 61 18.62 -5.41 13.38
C ASP A 61 17.94 -5.32 14.75
N THR A 62 17.88 -4.13 15.35
CA THR A 62 17.20 -3.90 16.64
C THR A 62 15.71 -4.23 16.58
N PHE A 63 14.98 -3.64 15.62
CA PHE A 63 13.53 -3.87 15.56
C PHE A 63 13.16 -5.22 14.96
N LEU A 64 14.01 -5.80 14.11
CA LEU A 64 13.84 -7.16 13.60
C LEU A 64 14.02 -8.19 14.72
N LYS A 65 15.03 -8.00 15.58
CA LYS A 65 15.21 -8.80 16.81
C LYS A 65 13.97 -8.77 17.70
N ILE A 66 13.51 -7.57 18.07
CA ILE A 66 12.32 -7.41 18.94
C ILE A 66 11.09 -8.07 18.31
N LYS A 67 10.89 -7.89 16.99
CA LYS A 67 9.78 -8.50 16.26
C LYS A 67 9.85 -10.03 16.30
N GLN A 68 11.03 -10.62 16.14
CA GLN A 68 11.19 -12.08 16.17
C GLN A 68 10.99 -12.65 17.56
N GLU A 69 11.63 -12.05 18.58
CA GLU A 69 11.43 -12.43 19.98
C GLU A 69 9.94 -12.39 20.37
N ALA A 70 9.24 -11.32 19.98
CA ALA A 70 7.82 -11.14 20.24
C ALA A 70 6.90 -12.01 19.38
N SER A 71 7.39 -12.61 18.29
CA SER A 71 6.60 -13.55 17.48
C SER A 71 6.41 -14.90 18.17
N GLY A 72 7.30 -15.23 19.12
CA GLY A 72 7.35 -16.53 19.75
C GLY A 72 7.97 -17.59 18.84
N PHE A 73 8.16 -18.79 19.38
CA PHE A 73 8.64 -19.92 18.59
C PHE A 73 7.57 -20.43 17.64
N PRO A 74 7.96 -20.93 16.45
CA PRO A 74 7.07 -21.68 15.58
C PRO A 74 6.47 -22.90 16.30
N PRO A 75 5.24 -23.34 15.95
CA PRO A 75 4.58 -24.50 16.58
C PRO A 75 5.42 -25.78 16.57
N GLU A 76 6.25 -25.97 15.56
CA GLU A 76 7.15 -27.12 15.41
C GLU A 76 8.33 -27.13 16.40
N CYS A 77 8.64 -25.99 17.02
CA CYS A 77 9.70 -25.82 18.01
C CYS A 77 9.19 -26.07 19.45
N ASP A 78 8.77 -27.30 19.69
CA ASP A 78 8.19 -27.78 20.97
C ASP A 78 9.25 -28.19 22.01
N THR A 79 10.42 -28.66 21.59
CA THR A 79 11.51 -29.07 22.49
C THR A 79 12.58 -28.00 22.70
N VAL A 80 13.37 -28.15 23.76
CA VAL A 80 14.49 -27.24 24.07
C VAL A 80 15.54 -27.25 22.95
N GLU A 81 15.81 -28.42 22.37
CA GLU A 81 16.78 -28.60 21.28
C GLU A 81 16.32 -27.87 20.02
N LYS A 82 15.04 -28.00 19.65
CA LYS A 82 14.49 -27.31 18.48
C LYS A 82 14.47 -25.80 18.65
N LYS A 83 14.16 -25.31 19.85
CA LYS A 83 14.25 -23.87 20.19
C LYS A 83 15.70 -23.36 20.09
N ALA A 84 16.67 -24.14 20.58
CA ALA A 84 18.08 -23.79 20.47
C ALA A 84 18.55 -23.78 19.00
N GLU A 85 18.11 -24.75 18.18
CA GLU A 85 18.42 -24.77 16.75
C GLU A 85 17.78 -23.61 16.00
N PHE A 86 16.53 -23.26 16.32
CA PHE A 86 15.87 -22.08 15.77
C PHE A 86 16.68 -20.79 16.02
N ILE A 87 17.15 -20.57 17.25
CA ILE A 87 17.98 -19.40 17.59
C ILE A 87 19.30 -19.41 16.82
N LYS A 88 19.96 -20.56 16.70
CA LYS A 88 21.20 -20.70 15.90
C LYS A 88 20.97 -20.40 14.43
N GLU A 89 19.85 -20.88 13.87
CA GLU A 89 19.50 -20.71 12.47
C GLU A 89 19.12 -19.26 12.14
N VAL A 90 18.42 -18.56 13.05
CA VAL A 90 18.20 -17.11 12.95
C VAL A 90 19.53 -16.35 12.96
N PHE A 91 20.43 -16.68 13.90
CA PHE A 91 21.75 -16.03 13.96
C PHE A 91 22.58 -16.29 12.70
N ARG A 92 22.54 -17.51 12.15
CA ARG A 92 23.24 -17.89 10.93
C ARG A 92 22.74 -17.12 9.70
N ARG A 93 21.42 -16.97 9.56
CA ARG A 93 20.79 -16.32 8.41
C ARG A 93 20.86 -14.80 8.47
N GLU A 94 20.60 -14.23 9.64
CA GLU A 94 20.35 -12.79 9.79
C GLU A 94 21.43 -12.07 10.59
N GLY A 95 22.33 -12.80 11.25
CA GLY A 95 23.35 -12.23 12.13
C GLY A 95 22.79 -11.69 13.46
N ILE A 96 21.51 -11.92 13.74
CA ILE A 96 20.80 -11.39 14.91
C ILE A 96 20.79 -12.43 16.03
N ARG A 97 21.25 -12.02 17.23
CA ARG A 97 21.19 -12.85 18.44
C ARG A 97 19.89 -12.59 19.18
N LEU A 98 18.99 -13.55 19.13
CA LEU A 98 17.76 -13.56 19.93
C LEU A 98 18.10 -13.78 21.41
N GLY A 99 17.42 -13.05 22.27
CA GLY A 99 17.37 -13.23 23.71
C GLY A 99 16.15 -14.06 24.09
N ASP A 100 15.21 -13.44 24.79
CA ASP A 100 14.03 -14.12 25.32
C ASP A 100 12.88 -14.12 24.31
N VAL A 101 12.54 -15.30 23.79
CA VAL A 101 11.54 -15.46 22.73
C VAL A 101 10.20 -15.82 23.35
N ASN A 102 9.35 -14.81 23.51
CA ASN A 102 8.01 -14.95 24.09
C ASN A 102 6.96 -14.30 23.19
N LYS A 103 5.89 -15.04 22.90
CA LYS A 103 4.79 -14.53 22.07
C LYS A 103 4.14 -13.31 22.72
N ASN A 104 4.36 -12.14 22.13
CA ASN A 104 3.81 -10.86 22.55
C ASN A 104 3.26 -10.12 21.31
N PRO A 105 1.96 -10.28 21.00
CA PRO A 105 1.35 -9.68 19.81
C PRO A 105 1.46 -8.14 19.76
N VAL A 106 1.40 -7.48 20.92
CA VAL A 106 1.48 -6.02 21.02
C VAL A 106 2.88 -5.54 20.67
N LEU A 107 3.90 -6.09 21.33
CA LEU A 107 5.29 -5.73 21.09
C LEU A 107 5.70 -6.04 19.64
N ARG A 108 5.26 -7.19 19.11
CA ARG A 108 5.48 -7.54 17.70
C ARG A 108 4.90 -6.50 16.75
N THR A 109 3.69 -6.01 17.05
CA THR A 109 3.01 -4.99 16.23
C THR A 109 3.78 -3.65 16.28
N ILE A 110 4.24 -3.24 17.45
CA ILE A 110 5.04 -2.02 17.64
C ILE A 110 6.37 -2.13 16.88
N ALA A 111 7.09 -3.25 17.02
CA ALA A 111 8.35 -3.46 16.31
C ALA A 111 8.17 -3.46 14.79
N LYS A 112 7.12 -4.12 14.27
CA LYS A 112 6.76 -4.08 12.84
C LYS A 112 6.43 -2.66 12.40
N MET A 113 5.72 -1.88 13.22
CA MET A 113 5.39 -0.49 12.93
C MET A 113 6.66 0.37 12.77
N PHE A 114 7.64 0.24 13.67
CA PHE A 114 8.91 0.98 13.55
C PHE A 114 9.69 0.63 12.28
N LEU A 115 9.77 -0.66 11.93
CA LEU A 115 10.37 -1.10 10.65
C LEU A 115 9.68 -0.46 9.44
N ASN A 116 8.35 -0.39 9.46
CA ASN A 116 7.56 0.13 8.33
C ASN A 116 7.53 1.66 8.28
N CYS A 117 7.56 2.36 9.41
CA CYS A 117 7.45 3.82 9.45
C CYS A 117 8.73 4.54 9.03
N LEU A 118 9.90 3.90 9.18
CA LEU A 118 11.20 4.53 8.93
C LEU A 118 11.29 5.15 7.52
N TRP A 119 11.00 4.37 6.47
CA TRP A 119 11.13 4.85 5.09
C TRP A 119 10.04 5.86 4.73
N GLY A 120 8.82 5.69 5.27
CA GLY A 120 7.72 6.62 5.07
C GLY A 120 8.01 8.00 5.66
N LYS A 121 8.82 8.06 6.74
CA LYS A 121 9.26 9.32 7.34
C LYS A 121 10.23 10.09 6.45
N PHE A 122 11.13 9.43 5.73
CA PHE A 122 12.01 10.09 4.77
C PHE A 122 11.24 10.76 3.61
N GLY A 123 10.10 10.19 3.21
CA GLY A 123 9.21 10.73 2.17
C GLY A 123 8.05 11.58 2.70
N GLN A 124 8.07 11.98 3.98
CA GLN A 124 6.94 12.70 4.57
C GLN A 124 6.79 14.10 3.95
N ARG A 125 5.59 14.39 3.43
CA ARG A 125 5.23 15.75 2.97
C ARG A 125 5.25 16.72 4.16
N GLN A 126 5.97 17.82 4.02
CA GLN A 126 6.09 18.85 5.07
C GLN A 126 4.95 19.85 5.06
N GLN A 127 4.47 20.21 3.86
CA GLN A 127 3.39 21.17 3.68
C GLN A 127 2.04 20.49 3.90
N LEU A 128 1.70 20.23 5.16
CA LEU A 128 0.38 19.79 5.58
C LEU A 128 -0.46 20.99 5.98
N THR A 129 -1.77 20.92 5.71
CA THR A 129 -2.71 21.88 6.27
C THR A 129 -2.72 21.75 7.79
N GLN A 130 -2.55 22.88 8.46
CA GLN A 130 -2.58 23.01 9.91
C GLN A 130 -3.90 23.65 10.34
N ASN A 131 -4.38 23.25 11.52
CA ASN A 131 -5.55 23.83 12.16
C ASN A 131 -5.10 24.57 13.41
N ARG A 132 -5.53 25.82 13.57
CA ARG A 132 -5.34 26.58 14.80
C ARG A 132 -6.67 27.20 15.23
N TYR A 133 -6.97 27.11 16.51
CA TYR A 133 -8.08 27.82 17.13
C TYR A 133 -7.55 29.15 17.65
N LEU A 134 -8.18 30.24 17.23
CA LEU A 134 -7.80 31.61 17.60
C LEU A 134 -8.87 32.19 18.51
N SER A 135 -8.48 32.80 19.62
CA SER A 135 -9.44 33.29 20.64
C SER A 135 -9.70 34.78 20.55
N TYR A 136 -8.87 35.54 19.82
CA TYR A 136 -9.03 36.98 19.70
C TYR A 136 -8.58 37.50 18.34
N ARG A 137 -9.10 38.68 17.99
CA ARG A 137 -8.84 39.37 16.72
C ARG A 137 -7.35 39.56 16.42
N GLY A 138 -6.53 39.77 17.45
CA GLY A 138 -5.08 39.94 17.30
C GLY A 138 -4.43 38.75 16.58
N GLU A 139 -4.69 37.52 17.05
CA GLU A 139 -4.15 36.30 16.45
C GLU A 139 -4.61 36.10 15.01
N LEU A 140 -5.87 36.47 14.71
CA LEU A 140 -6.37 36.42 13.34
C LEU A 140 -5.63 37.40 12.44
N LEU A 141 -5.45 38.65 12.88
CA LEU A 141 -4.73 39.64 12.10
C LEU A 141 -3.27 39.25 11.89
N GLU A 142 -2.60 38.74 12.93
CA GLU A 142 -1.24 38.21 12.82
C GLU A 142 -1.17 37.09 11.77
N LEU A 143 -2.11 36.13 11.80
CA LEU A 143 -2.15 35.05 10.82
C LEU A 143 -2.44 35.53 9.40
N MET A 144 -3.34 36.52 9.25
CA MET A 144 -3.73 37.08 7.96
C MET A 144 -2.65 37.97 7.33
N GLN A 145 -1.79 38.56 8.15
CA GLN A 145 -0.67 39.42 7.73
C GLN A 145 0.65 38.65 7.57
N ASP A 146 0.67 37.37 7.96
CA ASP A 146 1.84 36.52 7.83
C ASP A 146 1.97 36.00 6.40
N ASP A 147 2.77 36.68 5.57
CA ASP A 147 3.05 36.30 4.19
C ASP A 147 3.75 34.94 4.04
N THR A 148 4.23 34.34 5.14
CA THR A 148 4.78 32.98 5.12
C THR A 148 3.68 31.92 5.09
N LYS A 149 2.43 32.29 5.44
CA LYS A 149 1.30 31.39 5.56
C LYS A 149 0.22 31.70 4.53
N LYS A 150 -0.37 30.63 4.01
CA LYS A 150 -1.55 30.67 3.15
C LYS A 150 -2.77 30.23 3.93
N VAL A 151 -3.63 31.18 4.29
CA VAL A 151 -4.92 30.89 4.91
C VAL A 151 -5.86 30.30 3.86
N MET A 152 -6.35 29.09 4.11
CA MET A 152 -7.20 28.33 3.20
C MET A 152 -8.67 28.41 3.60
N HIS A 153 -8.94 28.43 4.90
CA HIS A 153 -10.31 28.48 5.43
C HIS A 153 -10.32 29.10 6.83
N LEU A 154 -11.35 29.90 7.11
CA LEU A 154 -11.65 30.46 8.41
C LEU A 154 -13.10 30.14 8.74
N GLU A 155 -13.33 29.68 9.96
CA GLU A 155 -14.68 29.40 10.46
C GLU A 155 -14.82 29.92 11.89
N LEU A 156 -15.91 30.65 12.15
CA LEU A 156 -16.25 31.07 13.50
C LEU A 156 -17.00 29.93 14.20
N ILE A 157 -16.44 29.46 15.31
CA ILE A 157 -17.02 28.47 16.21
C ILE A 157 -17.65 29.24 17.36
N GLN A 158 -18.98 29.33 17.32
CA GLN A 158 -19.75 30.02 18.34
C GLN A 158 -19.98 29.13 19.55
N ASN A 159 -19.77 29.66 20.74
CA ASN A 159 -20.09 29.01 21.99
C ASN A 159 -21.53 29.36 22.39
N GLN A 160 -22.38 28.34 22.56
CA GLN A 160 -23.81 28.53 22.84
C GLN A 160 -24.11 29.09 24.23
N GLU A 161 -23.15 28.98 25.16
CA GLU A 161 -23.33 29.38 26.56
C GLU A 161 -22.66 30.73 26.87
N ASN A 162 -21.60 31.09 26.14
CA ASN A 162 -20.89 32.35 26.33
C ASN A 162 -20.15 32.80 25.06
N ASP A 163 -20.65 33.84 24.40
CA ASP A 163 -20.07 34.45 23.19
C ASP A 163 -18.62 34.94 23.40
N GLU A 164 -18.19 35.23 24.64
CA GLU A 164 -16.78 35.59 24.93
C GLU A 164 -15.81 34.41 24.76
N LEU A 165 -16.33 33.19 24.63
CA LEU A 165 -15.58 31.97 24.38
C LEU A 165 -15.63 31.53 22.90
N ASP A 166 -16.12 32.39 22.01
CA ASP A 166 -16.09 32.15 20.58
C ASP A 166 -14.65 31.96 20.09
N LEU A 167 -14.46 30.99 19.20
CA LEU A 167 -13.17 30.66 18.62
C LEU A 167 -13.22 30.80 17.11
N ILE A 168 -12.11 31.15 16.49
CA ILE A 168 -11.94 31.10 15.03
C ILE A 168 -11.07 29.90 14.70
N LEU A 169 -11.63 28.92 14.00
CA LEU A 169 -10.86 27.84 13.42
C LEU A 169 -10.22 28.33 12.11
N ALA A 170 -8.91 28.47 12.12
CA ALA A 170 -8.12 28.79 10.95
C ALA A 170 -7.41 27.56 10.40
N ASN A 171 -7.65 27.27 9.12
CA ASN A 171 -6.92 26.27 8.36
C ASN A 171 -5.92 27.02 7.47
N PHE A 172 -4.64 26.73 7.60
CA PHE A 172 -3.59 27.35 6.80
C PHE A 172 -2.51 26.33 6.42
N SER A 173 -1.68 26.67 5.45
CA SER A 173 -0.47 25.92 5.13
C SER A 173 0.68 26.89 4.93
N GLU A 174 1.92 26.44 5.09
CA GLU A 174 3.08 27.23 4.71
C GLU A 174 3.06 27.51 3.20
N ASN A 175 3.44 28.73 2.81
CA ASN A 175 3.70 29.07 1.42
C ASN A 175 4.92 28.29 0.90
N ASP A 176 4.94 28.01 -0.40
CA ASP A 176 5.94 27.13 -1.02
C ASP A 176 7.38 27.61 -0.78
N ASP A 177 7.59 28.94 -0.78
CA ASP A 177 8.89 29.58 -0.54
C ASP A 177 9.35 29.54 0.93
N PHE A 178 8.43 29.24 1.86
CA PHE A 178 8.66 29.31 3.30
C PHE A 178 8.48 27.96 4.00
N VAL A 179 8.35 26.86 3.24
CA VAL A 179 8.25 25.52 3.82
C VAL A 179 9.55 25.21 4.57
N PRO A 180 9.49 24.97 5.90
CA PRO A 180 10.69 24.68 6.67
C PRO A 180 11.35 23.38 6.17
N PRO A 181 12.69 23.32 6.14
CA PRO A 181 13.39 22.11 5.74
C PRO A 181 13.09 20.99 6.72
N CYS A 182 12.85 19.79 6.19
CA CYS A 182 12.70 18.60 7.02
C CYS A 182 14.07 18.07 7.42
N ASN A 183 14.46 18.24 8.68
CA ASN A 183 15.77 17.76 9.17
C ASN A 183 16.00 16.26 8.98
N PHE A 184 14.93 15.47 8.88
CA PHE A 184 14.98 14.02 8.64
C PHE A 184 14.47 13.62 7.25
N GLY A 185 14.01 14.56 6.43
CA GLY A 185 13.42 14.27 5.13
C GLY A 185 14.50 13.94 4.11
N ASN A 186 14.33 12.84 3.39
CA ASN A 186 15.20 12.48 2.28
C ASN A 186 14.41 11.70 1.23
N VAL A 187 13.86 12.43 0.26
CA VAL A 187 13.05 11.84 -0.81
C VAL A 187 13.82 10.80 -1.62
N VAL A 188 15.14 10.97 -1.78
CA VAL A 188 15.99 10.03 -2.52
C VAL A 188 16.00 8.66 -1.83
N ILE A 189 16.17 8.61 -0.51
CA ILE A 189 16.14 7.35 0.26
C ILE A 189 14.76 6.66 0.15
N ALA A 190 13.67 7.44 0.25
CA ALA A 190 12.32 6.92 0.08
C ALA A 190 12.08 6.36 -1.34
N CYS A 191 12.52 7.08 -2.37
CA CYS A 191 12.45 6.63 -3.77
C CYS A 191 13.24 5.33 -3.98
N TYR A 192 14.49 5.25 -3.52
CA TYR A 192 15.31 4.04 -3.67
C TYR A 192 14.70 2.85 -2.91
N THR A 193 14.16 3.05 -1.71
CA THR A 193 13.53 1.96 -0.95
C THR A 193 12.33 1.39 -1.68
N THR A 194 11.46 2.25 -2.21
CA THR A 194 10.28 1.79 -2.97
C THR A 194 10.64 1.19 -4.33
N ALA A 195 11.64 1.74 -5.03
CA ALA A 195 12.13 1.20 -6.30
C ALA A 195 12.73 -0.20 -6.13
N LEU A 196 13.61 -0.39 -5.14
CA LEU A 196 14.21 -1.69 -4.86
C LEU A 196 13.17 -2.72 -4.41
N ALA A 197 12.14 -2.30 -3.66
CA ALA A 197 11.02 -3.17 -3.31
C ALA A 197 10.22 -3.60 -4.55
N ARG A 198 9.92 -2.67 -5.47
CA ARG A 198 9.24 -2.99 -6.75
C ARG A 198 10.07 -3.94 -7.60
N LEU A 199 11.37 -3.73 -7.70
CA LEU A 199 12.28 -4.62 -8.45
C LEU A 199 12.32 -6.02 -7.83
N LYS A 200 12.37 -6.13 -6.49
CA LYS A 200 12.31 -7.43 -5.79
C LYS A 200 11.01 -8.18 -6.05
N LEU A 201 9.88 -7.47 -6.11
CA LEU A 201 8.59 -8.04 -6.50
C LEU A 201 8.63 -8.47 -7.99
N TYR A 202 9.10 -7.58 -8.87
CA TYR A 202 9.20 -7.82 -10.31
C TYR A 202 10.04 -9.05 -10.65
N ASP A 203 11.14 -9.30 -9.93
CA ASP A 203 11.98 -10.50 -10.11
C ASP A 203 11.18 -11.81 -9.99
N ALA A 204 10.22 -11.86 -9.05
CA ALA A 204 9.33 -13.00 -8.89
C ALA A 204 8.25 -13.02 -9.97
N LEU A 205 7.64 -11.86 -10.26
CA LEU A 205 6.59 -11.73 -11.28
C LEU A 205 7.10 -12.18 -12.66
N ARG A 206 8.28 -11.74 -13.07
CA ARG A 206 8.89 -12.09 -14.36
C ARG A 206 9.12 -13.59 -14.53
N ARG A 207 9.40 -14.30 -13.43
CA ARG A 207 9.65 -15.76 -13.46
C ARG A 207 8.36 -16.58 -13.34
N LEU A 208 7.35 -16.02 -12.69
CA LEU A 208 6.01 -16.62 -12.61
C LEU A 208 5.25 -16.43 -13.93
N ASP A 209 5.44 -15.28 -14.58
CA ASP A 209 4.89 -14.89 -15.86
C ASP A 209 3.36 -15.03 -15.92
N ASP A 210 2.84 -15.83 -16.85
CA ASP A 210 1.43 -16.10 -17.08
C ASP A 210 0.69 -16.71 -15.88
N ARG A 211 1.42 -17.26 -14.90
CA ARG A 211 0.83 -17.82 -13.68
C ARG A 211 0.43 -16.77 -12.66
N VAL A 212 0.81 -15.50 -12.81
CA VAL A 212 0.44 -14.45 -11.86
C VAL A 212 -1.03 -14.08 -12.02
N LEU A 213 -1.80 -14.23 -10.93
CA LEU A 213 -3.21 -13.84 -10.86
C LEU A 213 -3.39 -12.44 -10.26
N TYR A 214 -2.57 -12.09 -9.25
CA TYR A 214 -2.65 -10.80 -8.57
C TYR A 214 -1.33 -10.50 -7.84
N PHE A 215 -1.04 -9.22 -7.63
CA PHE A 215 0.04 -8.77 -6.76
C PHE A 215 -0.29 -7.40 -6.15
N ASP A 216 0.15 -7.16 -4.92
CA ASP A 216 0.06 -5.85 -4.26
C ASP A 216 1.25 -5.67 -3.32
N THR A 217 2.08 -4.67 -3.62
CA THR A 217 3.22 -4.18 -2.83
C THR A 217 4.31 -5.21 -2.53
N ASP A 218 4.00 -6.26 -1.79
CA ASP A 218 4.88 -7.30 -1.27
C ASP A 218 4.21 -8.69 -1.26
N SER A 219 3.09 -8.86 -1.97
CA SER A 219 2.33 -10.12 -2.06
C SER A 219 2.09 -10.53 -3.51
N ILE A 220 2.03 -11.84 -3.77
CA ILE A 220 1.72 -12.43 -5.08
C ILE A 220 0.73 -13.58 -4.88
N ILE A 221 -0.34 -13.60 -5.67
CA ILE A 221 -1.24 -14.74 -5.85
C ILE A 221 -0.97 -15.30 -7.24
N TYR A 222 -0.67 -16.59 -7.34
CA TYR A 222 -0.31 -17.23 -8.59
C TYR A 222 -0.84 -18.66 -8.67
N VAL A 223 -0.93 -19.19 -9.89
CA VAL A 223 -1.26 -20.59 -10.16
C VAL A 223 -0.03 -21.45 -9.84
N HIS A 224 -0.18 -22.34 -8.85
CA HIS A 224 0.89 -23.26 -8.48
C HIS A 224 0.99 -24.43 -9.47
N ASP A 225 2.21 -24.78 -9.85
CA ASP A 225 2.53 -25.89 -10.75
C ASP A 225 3.81 -26.56 -10.22
N ASP A 226 3.72 -27.85 -9.88
CA ASP A 226 4.82 -28.63 -9.28
C ASP A 226 6.03 -28.79 -10.21
N HIS A 227 5.85 -28.60 -11.52
CA HIS A 227 6.91 -28.73 -12.52
C HIS A 227 7.55 -27.39 -12.91
N LYS A 228 7.00 -26.27 -12.45
CA LYS A 228 7.52 -24.92 -12.74
C LYS A 228 8.14 -24.30 -11.49
N TRP A 229 8.96 -23.27 -11.70
CA TRP A 229 9.58 -22.56 -10.59
C TRP A 229 8.54 -21.88 -9.70
N SER A 230 8.65 -22.00 -8.38
CA SER A 230 7.88 -21.21 -7.42
C SER A 230 8.83 -20.41 -6.51
N PRO A 231 8.42 -19.22 -6.03
CA PRO A 231 9.23 -18.46 -5.08
C PRO A 231 9.56 -19.31 -3.85
N PRO A 232 10.84 -19.44 -3.47
CA PRO A 232 11.22 -20.25 -2.32
C PRO A 232 10.65 -19.61 -1.05
N ILE A 233 9.97 -20.44 -0.25
CA ILE A 233 9.41 -20.03 1.03
C ILE A 233 10.47 -20.22 2.11
N LEU A 234 10.82 -19.13 2.78
CA LEU A 234 11.74 -19.14 3.90
C LEU A 234 11.34 -18.02 4.87
N ASP A 235 11.21 -18.35 6.15
CA ASP A 235 10.98 -17.35 7.19
C ASP A 235 12.29 -16.63 7.51
N SER A 236 12.65 -15.66 6.66
CA SER A 236 13.81 -14.79 6.81
C SER A 236 13.65 -13.50 6.01
N LEU A 237 14.43 -12.47 6.37
CA LEU A 237 14.46 -11.20 5.64
C LEU A 237 14.70 -11.40 4.14
N ARG A 238 13.96 -10.64 3.30
CA ARG A 238 14.00 -10.67 1.82
C ARG A 238 13.47 -11.95 1.16
N CYS A 239 12.93 -12.88 1.95
CA CYS A 239 12.33 -14.12 1.47
C CYS A 239 10.81 -14.04 1.42
N TRP A 240 10.20 -14.98 0.71
CA TRP A 240 8.75 -15.11 0.63
C TRP A 240 8.23 -15.97 1.78
N THR A 241 7.06 -15.62 2.31
CA THR A 241 6.38 -16.36 3.38
C THR A 241 5.04 -16.85 2.86
N ASP A 242 4.66 -18.08 3.26
CA ASP A 242 3.32 -18.58 3.00
C ASP A 242 2.31 -17.96 3.98
N GLU A 243 1.48 -17.04 3.49
CA GLU A 243 0.44 -16.39 4.30
C GLU A 243 -0.75 -17.29 4.61
N LEU A 244 -0.93 -18.39 3.87
CA LEU A 244 -2.08 -19.27 3.99
C LEU A 244 -1.83 -20.44 4.94
N GLY A 245 -0.62 -20.56 5.50
CA GLY A 245 -0.28 -21.60 6.47
C GLY A 245 -0.48 -23.01 5.92
N GLY A 246 -0.09 -23.24 4.66
CA GLY A 246 -0.21 -24.51 3.94
C GLY A 246 -1.56 -24.71 3.24
N LYS A 247 -2.55 -23.84 3.45
CA LYS A 247 -3.82 -23.90 2.71
C LYS A 247 -3.64 -23.45 1.26
N LYS A 248 -4.48 -23.97 0.37
CA LYS A 248 -4.42 -23.67 -1.06
C LYS A 248 -5.68 -22.93 -1.49
N ILE A 249 -5.51 -21.92 -2.33
CA ILE A 249 -6.62 -21.25 -3.01
C ILE A 249 -7.12 -22.19 -4.11
N THR A 250 -8.42 -22.52 -4.07
CA THR A 250 -9.09 -23.34 -5.09
C THR A 250 -9.72 -22.48 -6.19
N THR A 251 -10.23 -21.31 -5.82
CA THR A 251 -10.82 -20.35 -6.75
C THR A 251 -10.41 -18.94 -6.36
N PHE A 252 -9.93 -18.18 -7.34
CA PHE A 252 -9.58 -16.77 -7.20
C PHE A 252 -10.45 -15.94 -8.13
N VAL A 253 -10.91 -14.79 -7.63
CA VAL A 253 -11.77 -13.84 -8.35
C VAL A 253 -11.19 -12.45 -8.16
N SER A 254 -10.94 -11.73 -9.25
CA SER A 254 -10.52 -10.33 -9.20
C SER A 254 -11.60 -9.43 -9.78
N GLY A 255 -11.91 -8.36 -9.06
CA GLY A 255 -12.70 -7.23 -9.55
C GLY A 255 -11.85 -5.97 -9.77
N GLY A 256 -10.53 -6.12 -9.87
CA GLY A 256 -9.56 -5.03 -10.05
C GLY A 256 -8.58 -4.83 -8.88
N PRO A 257 -7.75 -3.76 -8.92
CA PRO A 257 -6.75 -3.49 -7.89
C PRO A 257 -7.38 -3.31 -6.50
N LYS A 258 -6.88 -4.07 -5.51
CA LYS A 258 -7.39 -4.10 -4.12
C LYS A 258 -8.86 -4.49 -4.00
N ASN A 259 -9.37 -5.19 -5.01
CA ASN A 259 -10.74 -5.69 -5.07
C ASN A 259 -10.73 -7.15 -5.56
N TYR A 260 -10.69 -8.11 -4.63
CA TYR A 260 -10.57 -9.52 -4.96
C TYR A 260 -11.19 -10.41 -3.88
N ALA A 261 -11.52 -11.64 -4.25
CA ALA A 261 -11.99 -12.66 -3.34
C ALA A 261 -11.40 -14.02 -3.72
N TYR A 262 -11.26 -14.90 -2.73
CA TYR A 262 -10.82 -16.27 -2.97
C TYR A 262 -11.45 -17.26 -2.01
N GLN A 263 -11.52 -18.51 -2.46
CA GLN A 263 -11.93 -19.66 -1.67
C GLN A 263 -10.74 -20.58 -1.44
N LEU A 264 -10.61 -21.10 -0.21
CA LEU A 264 -9.59 -22.04 0.19
C LEU A 264 -10.10 -23.49 0.11
N ASN A 265 -9.18 -24.44 0.12
CA ASN A 265 -9.47 -25.88 0.08
C ASN A 265 -10.25 -26.39 1.31
N ASP A 266 -10.26 -25.66 2.42
CA ASP A 266 -11.08 -25.95 3.60
C ASP A 266 -12.51 -25.36 3.52
N GLY A 267 -12.86 -24.74 2.38
CA GLY A 267 -14.15 -24.09 2.14
C GLY A 267 -14.25 -22.66 2.66
N SER A 268 -13.26 -22.16 3.42
CA SER A 268 -13.27 -20.79 3.89
C SER A 268 -13.07 -19.79 2.74
N THR A 269 -13.66 -18.60 2.86
CA THR A 269 -13.59 -17.56 1.84
C THR A 269 -13.05 -16.27 2.42
N VAL A 270 -12.33 -15.51 1.58
CA VAL A 270 -11.83 -14.19 1.91
C VAL A 270 -12.28 -13.23 0.83
N CYS A 271 -12.78 -12.07 1.24
CA CYS A 271 -13.20 -10.99 0.36
C CYS A 271 -12.48 -9.70 0.77
N LYS A 272 -11.92 -8.99 -0.20
CA LYS A 272 -11.20 -7.72 -0.02
C LYS A 272 -11.79 -6.70 -0.98
N VAL A 273 -12.30 -5.59 -0.44
CA VAL A 273 -12.94 -4.53 -1.23
C VAL A 273 -12.37 -3.18 -0.81
N LYS A 274 -11.79 -2.45 -1.75
CA LYS A 274 -11.26 -1.11 -1.50
C LYS A 274 -12.40 -0.10 -1.32
N GLY A 275 -12.26 0.77 -0.32
CA GLY A 275 -13.17 1.92 -0.12
C GLY A 275 -14.50 1.57 0.55
N MET A 276 -14.72 0.31 0.93
CA MET A 276 -15.89 -0.15 1.67
C MET A 276 -15.45 -0.88 2.93
N THR A 277 -16.15 -0.64 4.04
CA THR A 277 -15.93 -1.41 5.27
C THR A 277 -16.75 -2.68 5.17
N LEU A 278 -16.08 -3.84 5.19
CA LEU A 278 -16.73 -5.14 5.23
C LEU A 278 -17.06 -5.51 6.68
N ASP A 279 -18.10 -4.88 7.23
CA ASP A 279 -18.72 -5.35 8.48
C ASP A 279 -19.58 -6.60 8.23
N TYR A 280 -20.13 -7.20 9.28
CA TYR A 280 -20.95 -8.41 9.16
C TYR A 280 -22.11 -8.26 8.16
N LYS A 281 -22.82 -7.12 8.18
CA LYS A 281 -23.96 -6.88 7.28
C LYS A 281 -23.49 -6.72 5.84
N THR A 282 -22.44 -5.94 5.63
CA THR A 282 -21.86 -5.68 4.32
C THR A 282 -21.25 -6.95 3.73
N SER A 283 -20.64 -7.82 4.55
CA SER A 283 -20.07 -9.08 4.07
C SER A 283 -21.13 -10.13 3.70
N GLN A 284 -22.37 -10.01 4.19
CA GLN A 284 -23.48 -10.83 3.66
C GLN A 284 -23.87 -10.41 2.24
N ILE A 285 -23.68 -9.13 1.89
CA ILE A 285 -24.05 -8.57 0.59
C ILE A 285 -22.88 -8.69 -0.39
N ILE A 286 -21.68 -8.26 -0.01
CA ILE A 286 -20.47 -8.35 -0.83
C ILE A 286 -19.60 -9.47 -0.26
N ASN A 287 -19.75 -10.64 -0.87
CA ASN A 287 -19.01 -11.86 -0.54
C ASN A 287 -18.38 -12.45 -1.81
N PHE A 288 -17.70 -13.58 -1.63
CA PHE A 288 -17.07 -14.35 -2.70
C PHE A 288 -18.06 -14.66 -3.86
N GLU A 289 -19.26 -15.17 -3.56
CA GLU A 289 -20.24 -15.53 -4.60
C GLU A 289 -20.75 -14.30 -5.36
N THR A 290 -20.99 -13.20 -4.64
CA THR A 290 -21.43 -11.94 -5.26
C THR A 290 -20.37 -11.40 -6.21
N MET A 291 -19.11 -11.35 -5.77
CA MET A 291 -18.00 -10.90 -6.63
C MET A 291 -17.81 -11.84 -7.82
N LYS A 292 -17.88 -13.15 -7.61
CA LYS A 292 -17.78 -14.17 -8.67
C LYS A 292 -18.87 -13.99 -9.72
N ASN A 293 -20.12 -13.84 -9.30
CA ASN A 293 -21.25 -13.61 -10.20
C ASN A 293 -21.08 -12.31 -10.98
N MET A 294 -20.64 -11.23 -10.31
CA MET A 294 -20.38 -9.97 -10.98
C MET A 294 -19.22 -10.06 -11.98
N VAL A 295 -18.18 -10.87 -11.75
CA VAL A 295 -17.08 -11.05 -12.71
C VAL A 295 -17.53 -11.87 -13.92
N LEU A 296 -18.31 -12.93 -13.71
CA LEU A 296 -18.70 -13.88 -14.77
C LEU A 296 -19.84 -13.35 -15.64
N ASN A 297 -20.79 -12.61 -15.07
CA ASN A 297 -22.01 -12.18 -15.75
C ASN A 297 -22.02 -10.68 -16.05
N GLN A 298 -20.84 -10.06 -16.23
CA GLN A 298 -20.70 -8.60 -16.36
C GLN A 298 -21.69 -8.00 -17.36
N THR A 299 -22.58 -7.16 -16.86
CA THR A 299 -23.23 -6.10 -17.64
C THR A 299 -22.70 -4.75 -17.17
N ASP A 300 -22.61 -3.76 -18.08
CA ASP A 300 -22.06 -2.42 -17.77
C ASP A 300 -22.79 -1.69 -16.61
N ASP A 301 -24.01 -2.15 -16.25
CA ASP A 301 -24.85 -1.59 -15.19
C ASP A 301 -24.87 -2.41 -13.89
N ASP A 302 -24.13 -3.53 -13.80
CA ASP A 302 -24.13 -4.37 -12.60
C ASP A 302 -23.48 -3.64 -11.41
N LYS A 303 -24.34 -3.27 -10.47
CA LYS A 303 -23.94 -2.66 -9.21
C LYS A 303 -24.63 -3.32 -8.03
N VAL A 304 -23.90 -3.45 -6.95
CA VAL A 304 -24.44 -3.94 -5.68
C VAL A 304 -24.44 -2.79 -4.69
N THR A 305 -25.63 -2.39 -4.26
CA THR A 305 -25.78 -1.27 -3.34
C THR A 305 -25.72 -1.75 -1.89
N VAL A 306 -24.81 -1.16 -1.11
CA VAL A 306 -24.69 -1.40 0.34
C VAL A 306 -25.12 -0.16 1.09
N THR A 307 -25.98 -0.36 2.10
CA THR A 307 -26.45 0.72 2.97
C THR A 307 -25.83 0.58 4.36
N TYR A 308 -25.10 1.60 4.77
CA TYR A 308 -24.62 1.79 6.13
C TYR A 308 -25.66 2.63 6.89
N PRO A 309 -26.41 2.05 7.84
CA PRO A 309 -27.53 2.75 8.47
C PRO A 309 -27.09 3.94 9.33
N SER A 310 -25.92 3.84 9.95
CA SER A 310 -25.39 4.87 10.84
C SER A 310 -23.91 5.07 10.54
N LYS A 311 -23.58 6.18 9.88
CA LYS A 311 -22.21 6.64 9.73
C LYS A 311 -22.07 8.00 10.39
N ILE A 312 -21.06 8.12 11.25
CA ILE A 312 -20.66 9.39 11.83
C ILE A 312 -20.06 10.23 10.70
N VAL A 313 -20.72 11.35 10.41
CA VAL A 313 -20.25 12.34 9.44
C VAL A 313 -20.12 13.68 10.15
N ARG A 314 -19.09 14.44 9.78
CA ARG A 314 -18.91 15.82 10.23
C ARG A 314 -19.53 16.75 9.20
N GLY A 315 -20.48 17.58 9.64
CA GLY A 315 -21.05 18.65 8.84
C GLY A 315 -20.01 19.72 8.50
N LYS A 316 -20.40 20.66 7.63
CA LYS A 316 -19.57 21.84 7.34
C LYS A 316 -19.43 22.76 8.55
N ASP A 317 -20.36 22.69 9.49
CA ASP A 317 -20.40 23.42 10.77
C ASP A 317 -19.71 22.65 11.91
N HIS A 318 -18.85 21.68 11.58
CA HIS A 318 -18.15 20.79 12.51
C HIS A 318 -19.03 19.93 13.44
N LYS A 319 -20.37 19.99 13.31
CA LYS A 319 -21.28 19.13 14.08
C LYS A 319 -21.21 17.70 13.59
N LEU A 320 -21.27 16.78 14.54
CA LEU A 320 -21.30 15.35 14.26
C LEU A 320 -22.75 14.90 14.09
N PHE A 321 -23.02 14.25 12.96
CA PHE A 321 -24.32 13.65 12.66
C PHE A 321 -24.16 12.16 12.44
N SER A 322 -25.15 11.38 12.86
CA SER A 322 -25.32 10.03 12.36
C SER A 322 -26.23 10.10 11.13
N LYS A 323 -25.71 9.75 9.95
CA LYS A 323 -26.50 9.69 8.73
C LYS A 323 -26.37 8.32 8.07
N GLY A 324 -27.45 7.86 7.46
CA GLY A 324 -27.41 6.73 6.54
C GLY A 324 -26.53 7.07 5.34
N MET A 325 -25.70 6.14 4.93
CA MET A 325 -24.84 6.28 3.75
C MET A 325 -25.00 5.06 2.88
N THR A 326 -25.28 5.29 1.61
CA THR A 326 -25.35 4.24 0.60
C THR A 326 -24.10 4.29 -0.27
N LYS A 327 -23.56 3.12 -0.63
CA LYS A 327 -22.43 2.98 -1.54
C LYS A 327 -22.75 1.92 -2.58
N ASP A 328 -22.50 2.27 -3.84
CA ASP A 328 -22.59 1.32 -4.95
C ASP A 328 -21.23 0.65 -5.15
N TYR A 329 -21.20 -0.67 -5.01
CA TYR A 329 -20.08 -1.52 -5.36
C TYR A 329 -20.16 -1.89 -6.84
N ARG A 330 -19.04 -1.77 -7.54
CA ARG A 330 -18.87 -2.15 -8.94
C ARG A 330 -17.51 -2.79 -9.12
N ILE A 331 -17.43 -3.68 -10.09
CA ILE A 331 -16.16 -4.17 -10.60
C ILE A 331 -15.59 -3.12 -11.55
N VAL A 332 -14.30 -2.80 -11.39
CA VAL A 332 -13.67 -1.72 -12.18
C VAL A 332 -12.37 -2.21 -12.77
N TYR A 333 -12.35 -2.28 -14.10
CA TYR A 333 -11.18 -2.57 -14.91
C TYR A 333 -10.78 -1.31 -15.70
N ASP A 334 -10.13 -0.37 -15.02
CA ASP A 334 -9.72 0.91 -15.59
C ASP A 334 -8.48 0.78 -16.50
N LYS A 335 -7.57 -0.13 -16.15
CA LYS A 335 -6.25 -0.29 -16.77
C LYS A 335 -6.06 -1.57 -17.58
N ARG A 336 -7.01 -2.49 -17.52
CA ARG A 336 -6.96 -3.77 -18.25
C ARG A 336 -8.29 -4.05 -18.94
N GLN A 337 -8.26 -4.80 -20.02
CA GLN A 337 -9.41 -5.40 -20.68
C GLN A 337 -9.49 -6.88 -20.28
N ILE A 338 -10.70 -7.38 -20.04
CA ILE A 338 -10.96 -8.80 -19.82
C ILE A 338 -11.28 -9.43 -21.16
N LEU A 339 -10.65 -10.57 -21.45
CA LEU A 339 -10.89 -11.38 -22.64
C LEU A 339 -11.99 -12.42 -22.37
N GLU A 340 -12.51 -13.05 -23.42
CA GLU A 340 -13.56 -14.09 -23.31
C GLU A 340 -13.15 -15.26 -22.39
N ASN A 341 -11.85 -15.58 -22.34
CA ASN A 341 -11.30 -16.62 -21.48
C ASN A 341 -10.97 -16.13 -20.05
N LEU A 342 -11.42 -14.93 -19.67
CA LEU A 342 -11.18 -14.26 -18.39
C LEU A 342 -9.73 -13.83 -18.15
N ASN A 343 -8.81 -14.04 -19.10
CA ASN A 343 -7.49 -13.42 -19.04
C ASN A 343 -7.64 -11.91 -19.18
N THR A 344 -6.66 -11.17 -18.67
CA THR A 344 -6.69 -9.71 -18.76
C THR A 344 -5.45 -9.18 -19.45
N LEU A 345 -5.63 -8.20 -20.35
CA LEU A 345 -4.54 -7.51 -21.03
C LEU A 345 -4.52 -6.03 -20.62
N PRO A 346 -3.35 -5.41 -20.40
CA PRO A 346 -3.27 -3.96 -20.22
C PRO A 346 -3.74 -3.21 -21.48
N TYR A 347 -4.39 -2.07 -21.31
CA TYR A 347 -4.71 -1.20 -22.45
C TYR A 347 -3.42 -0.64 -23.09
N GLY A 348 -3.36 -0.59 -24.43
CA GLY A 348 -2.33 0.13 -25.17
C GLY A 348 -1.03 -0.63 -25.48
N PHE A 349 -1.04 -1.96 -25.39
CA PHE A 349 0.07 -2.81 -25.85
C PHE A 349 0.13 -2.91 -27.39
#